data_AF-A0A968MG63-F1
#
_entry.id   AF-A0A968MG63-F1
#
_cell.length_a   1.000
_cell.length_b   1.000
_cell.length_c   1.000
_cell.angle_alpha   90.00
_cell.angle_beta   90.00
_cell.angle_gamma   90.00
#
_symmetry.space_group_name_H-M   'P 1'
#
loop_
_entity.id
_entity.type
_entity.pdbx_description
1 polymer ?
#
loop_
_entity_poly.entity_id
_entity_poly.type
_entity_poly.pdbx_seq_one_letter_code
_entity_poly.pdbx_strand_id
1 'polypeptide(L)'
;MRAIIPPVDRKLIEKELTEDKFLRKTNNGNNLLYVIDNNDSPNTMLEIGRLRELTFRAAGGGTGKEVDIDLYDTGKCPYKQLLVWDTSKKEILGGYRFFIVHK
;
A
#
# COMPACT_ATOMS: atom_id res chain seq x y z
N MET A 1 -12.22 18.90 6.73
CA MET A 1 -11.43 17.82 6.07
C MET A 1 -9.96 18.12 6.31
N ARG A 2 -9.15 17.14 6.73
CA ARG A 2 -7.70 17.35 6.95
C ARG A 2 -6.94 17.30 5.63
N ALA A 3 -5.80 18.01 5.55
CA ALA A 3 -4.87 17.85 4.43
C ALA A 3 -4.38 16.39 4.39
N ILE A 4 -4.30 15.81 3.18
CA ILE A 4 -3.68 14.48 3.00
C ILE A 4 -2.18 14.64 3.24
N ILE A 5 -1.54 13.65 3.85
CA ILE A 5 -0.08 13.65 4.04
C ILE A 5 0.66 13.81 2.69
N PRO A 6 1.86 14.39 2.67
CA PRO A 6 2.69 14.39 1.47
C PRO A 6 3.07 12.94 1.07
N PRO A 7 3.46 12.70 -0.19
CA PRO A 7 3.98 11.40 -0.62
C PRO A 7 5.13 10.92 0.25
N VAL A 8 5.13 9.63 0.58
CA VAL A 8 6.26 9.00 1.28
C VAL A 8 7.48 8.97 0.35
N ASP A 9 8.69 9.14 0.91
CA ASP A 9 9.92 9.05 0.12
C ASP A 9 10.01 7.67 -0.55
N ARG A 10 10.10 7.68 -1.89
CA ARG A 10 10.20 6.48 -2.73
C ARG A 10 11.34 5.57 -2.28
N LYS A 11 12.44 6.13 -1.78
CA LYS A 11 13.57 5.34 -1.27
C LYS A 11 13.21 4.50 -0.05
N LEU A 12 12.28 4.96 0.79
CA LEU A 12 11.79 4.20 1.95
C LEU A 12 10.92 3.04 1.49
N ILE A 13 10.04 3.29 0.52
CA ILE A 13 9.20 2.25 -0.09
C ILE A 13 10.08 1.19 -0.76
N GLU A 14 11.03 1.60 -1.61
CA GLU A 14 11.95 0.68 -2.29
C GLU A 14 12.76 -0.18 -1.31
N LYS A 15 13.14 0.35 -0.14
CA LYS A 15 13.83 -0.42 0.91
C LYS A 15 12.96 -1.49 1.55
N GLU A 16 11.64 -1.29 1.59
CA GLU A 16 10.70 -2.23 2.18
C GLU A 16 10.22 -3.29 1.17
N LEU A 17 10.27 -3.02 -0.13
CA LEU A 17 9.89 -3.96 -1.21
C LEU A 17 11.00 -5.00 -1.49
N THR A 18 11.26 -5.85 -0.50
CA THR A 18 12.31 -6.88 -0.51
C THR A 18 11.87 -8.19 -1.20
N GLU A 19 12.84 -9.07 -1.49
CA GLU A 19 12.59 -10.32 -2.23
C GLU A 19 11.65 -11.29 -1.50
N ASP A 20 11.65 -11.33 -0.17
CA ASP A 20 10.76 -12.17 0.64
C ASP A 20 9.27 -11.75 0.53
N LYS A 21 9.02 -10.51 0.11
CA LYS A 21 7.68 -9.96 -0.12
C LYS A 21 7.26 -10.00 -1.59
N PHE A 22 8.19 -10.33 -2.49
CA PHE A 22 7.94 -10.39 -3.92
C PHE A 22 7.07 -11.60 -4.27
N LEU A 23 5.98 -11.35 -5.01
CA LEU A 23 5.07 -12.39 -5.44
C LEU A 23 5.39 -12.87 -6.86
N ARG A 24 5.36 -11.95 -7.84
CA ARG A 24 5.65 -12.23 -9.26
C ARG A 24 5.73 -10.96 -10.08
N LYS A 25 6.20 -11.08 -11.32
CA LYS A 25 6.03 -10.03 -12.34
C LYS A 25 4.62 -10.08 -12.94
N THR A 26 4.13 -8.94 -13.38
CA THR A 26 2.91 -8.88 -14.20
C THR A 26 3.20 -9.40 -15.62
N ASN A 27 2.17 -9.92 -16.31
CA ASN A 27 2.34 -10.43 -17.67
C ASN A 27 2.49 -9.31 -18.71
N ASN A 28 2.14 -8.07 -18.34
CA ASN A 28 2.23 -6.89 -19.18
C ASN A 28 2.70 -5.69 -18.34
N GLY A 29 3.43 -4.75 -18.95
CA GLY A 29 3.85 -3.49 -18.33
C GLY A 29 5.10 -3.55 -17.43
N ASN A 30 5.80 -4.69 -17.34
CA ASN A 30 7.02 -4.85 -16.52
C ASN A 30 6.87 -4.44 -15.04
N ASN A 31 5.69 -4.57 -14.47
CA ASN A 31 5.43 -4.25 -13.07
C ASN A 31 5.72 -5.46 -12.16
N LEU A 32 5.94 -5.18 -10.88
CA LEU A 32 6.17 -6.19 -9.86
C LEU A 32 4.98 -6.24 -8.90
N LEU A 33 4.58 -7.44 -8.49
CA LEU A 33 3.59 -7.67 -7.45
C LEU A 33 4.30 -8.00 -6.13
N TYR A 34 3.87 -7.34 -5.07
CA TYR A 34 4.35 -7.58 -3.70
C TYR A 34 3.19 -7.81 -2.74
N VAL A 35 3.43 -8.59 -1.70
CA VAL A 35 2.51 -8.75 -0.56
C VAL A 35 3.22 -8.29 0.69
N ILE A 36 2.66 -7.28 1.37
CA ILE A 36 3.24 -6.67 2.57
C ILE A 36 2.20 -6.55 3.69
N ASP A 37 2.65 -6.19 4.88
CA ASP A 37 1.78 -5.60 5.90
C ASP A 37 2.48 -4.45 6.65
N ASN A 38 1.76 -3.82 7.58
CA ASN A 38 2.30 -2.69 8.33
C ASN A 38 3.47 -3.05 9.26
N ASN A 39 3.56 -4.30 9.71
CA ASN A 39 4.63 -4.72 10.63
C ASN A 39 5.95 -4.86 9.88
N ASP A 40 5.92 -5.34 8.64
CA ASP A 40 7.12 -5.51 7.82
C ASP A 40 7.44 -4.33 6.90
N SER A 41 6.45 -3.49 6.58
CA SER A 41 6.55 -2.41 5.59
C SER A 41 5.71 -1.17 5.99
N PRO A 42 6.03 -0.50 7.12
CA PRO A 42 5.24 0.62 7.62
C PRO A 42 5.22 1.84 6.70
N ASN A 43 6.30 2.14 5.97
CA ASN A 43 6.33 3.29 5.05
C ASN A 43 5.49 3.01 3.79
N THR A 44 5.52 1.77 3.30
CA THR A 44 4.71 1.30 2.18
C THR A 44 3.23 1.29 2.57
N MET A 45 2.89 0.84 3.78
CA MET A 45 1.52 0.93 4.31
C MET A 45 1.06 2.39 4.42
N LEU A 46 1.92 3.30 4.88
CA LEU A 46 1.62 4.74 4.95
C LEU A 46 1.28 5.32 3.58
N GLU A 47 2.06 4.96 2.54
CA GLU A 47 1.79 5.38 1.17
C GLU A 47 0.49 4.78 0.61
N ILE A 48 0.21 3.49 0.89
CA ILE A 48 -1.06 2.86 0.52
C ILE A 48 -2.24 3.62 1.14
N GLY A 49 -2.16 3.96 2.43
CA GLY A 49 -3.20 4.72 3.09
C GLY A 49 -3.38 6.13 2.52
N ARG A 50 -2.29 6.78 2.11
CA ARG A 50 -2.33 8.09 1.43
C ARG A 50 -3.06 8.00 0.09
N LEU A 51 -2.73 6.97 -0.70
CA LEU A 51 -3.33 6.73 -2.01
C LEU A 51 -4.81 6.35 -1.89
N ARG A 52 -5.17 5.50 -0.93
CA ARG A 52 -6.57 5.17 -0.62
C ARG A 52 -7.38 6.43 -0.31
N GLU A 53 -6.89 7.28 0.59
CA GLU A 53 -7.59 8.52 0.93
C GLU A 53 -7.71 9.44 -0.29
N LEU A 54 -6.66 9.58 -1.11
CA LEU A 54 -6.69 10.37 -2.34
C LEU A 54 -7.77 9.87 -3.31
N THR A 55 -7.81 8.56 -3.55
CA THR A 55 -8.76 7.92 -4.49
C THR A 55 -10.20 8.00 -3.97
N PHE A 56 -10.45 7.62 -2.72
CA PHE A 56 -11.81 7.59 -2.19
C PHE A 56 -12.37 8.99 -1.96
N ARG A 57 -11.54 9.99 -1.59
CA ARG A 57 -12.00 11.39 -1.53
C ARG A 57 -12.44 11.91 -2.88
N ALA A 58 -11.68 11.62 -3.94
CA ALA A 58 -12.04 12.04 -5.30
C ALA A 58 -13.40 11.45 -5.75
N ALA A 59 -13.74 10.26 -5.23
CA ALA A 59 -15.02 9.60 -5.47
C ALA A 59 -16.13 9.94 -4.45
N GLY A 60 -15.88 10.84 -3.48
CA GLY A 60 -16.85 11.23 -2.45
C GLY A 60 -16.98 10.27 -1.25
N GLY A 61 -16.16 9.22 -1.17
CA GLY A 61 -16.19 8.19 -0.12
C GLY A 61 -14.99 8.18 0.84
N GLY A 62 -14.13 9.21 0.82
CA GLY A 62 -12.93 9.28 1.66
C GLY A 62 -13.23 9.46 3.16
N THR A 63 -12.26 9.17 4.01
CA THR A 63 -12.43 9.24 5.48
C THR A 63 -12.44 10.69 6.01
N GLY A 64 -11.92 11.63 5.22
CA GLY A 64 -11.73 13.02 5.62
C GLY A 64 -10.51 13.25 6.52
N LYS A 65 -9.72 12.19 6.78
CA LYS A 65 -8.48 12.20 7.57
C LYS A 65 -7.25 12.36 6.68
N GLU A 66 -6.09 12.60 7.28
CA GLU A 66 -4.84 12.78 6.52
C GLU A 66 -4.38 11.52 5.76
N VAL A 67 -4.83 10.35 6.22
CA VAL A 67 -4.49 9.03 5.66
C VAL A 67 -5.65 8.06 5.94
N ASP A 68 -5.92 7.14 5.00
CA ASP A 68 -6.89 6.06 5.16
C ASP A 68 -6.16 4.79 5.66
N ILE A 69 -5.92 4.76 6.96
CA ILE A 69 -5.38 3.61 7.71
C ILE A 69 -6.28 3.37 8.91
N ASP A 70 -6.63 2.11 9.14
CA ASP A 70 -7.47 1.70 10.27
C ASP A 70 -6.76 0.67 11.18
N LEU A 71 -7.49 0.17 12.17
CA LEU A 71 -6.98 -0.80 13.15
C LEU A 71 -6.66 -2.17 12.52
N TYR A 72 -7.28 -2.49 11.38
CA TYR A 72 -7.05 -3.74 10.65
C TYR A 72 -5.76 -3.67 9.83
N ASP A 73 -5.31 -2.46 9.49
CA ASP A 73 -4.05 -2.25 8.79
C ASP A 73 -2.84 -2.26 9.76
N THR A 74 -3.01 -1.89 11.03
CA THR A 74 -1.91 -1.66 12.01
C THR A 74 -1.89 -2.60 13.22
N GLY A 75 -2.86 -3.52 13.31
CA GLY A 75 -2.98 -4.45 14.43
C GLY A 75 -1.88 -5.53 14.49
N LYS A 76 -1.97 -6.41 15.51
CA LYS A 76 -1.01 -7.53 15.69
C LYS A 76 -1.02 -8.54 14.53
N CYS A 77 -2.19 -8.76 13.94
CA CYS A 77 -2.38 -9.58 12.75
C CYS A 77 -3.03 -8.71 11.68
N PRO A 78 -2.25 -7.83 11.03
CA PRO A 78 -2.80 -6.87 10.08
C PRO A 78 -3.26 -7.57 8.80
N TYR A 79 -4.15 -6.90 8.06
CA TYR A 79 -4.50 -7.33 6.72
C TYR A 79 -3.28 -7.20 5.82
N LYS A 80 -3.12 -8.20 4.95
CA LYS A 80 -2.11 -8.19 3.90
C LYS A 80 -2.54 -7.23 2.80
N GLN A 81 -1.57 -6.51 2.27
CA GLN A 81 -1.75 -5.61 1.13
C GLN A 81 -1.02 -6.21 -0.06
N LEU A 82 -1.77 -6.63 -1.08
CA LEU A 82 -1.24 -6.92 -2.40
C LEU A 82 -1.10 -5.59 -3.15
N LEU A 83 0.07 -5.29 -3.69
CA LEU A 83 0.30 -4.05 -4.43
C LEU A 83 1.00 -4.30 -5.78
N VAL A 84 0.74 -3.40 -6.72
CA VAL A 84 1.40 -3.34 -8.04
C VAL A 84 2.42 -2.20 -8.01
N TRP A 85 3.70 -2.53 -8.16
CA TRP A 85 4.80 -1.59 -8.20
C TRP A 85 5.29 -1.34 -9.63
N ASP A 86 5.23 -0.08 -10.07
CA ASP A 86 5.84 0.38 -11.31
C ASP A 86 7.33 0.66 -11.06
N THR A 87 8.20 -0.20 -11.61
CA THR A 87 9.65 -0.07 -11.42
C THR A 87 10.26 1.14 -12.12
N SER A 88 9.59 1.67 -13.15
CA SER A 88 10.10 2.81 -13.92
C SER A 88 9.76 4.13 -13.23
N LYS A 89 8.51 4.26 -12.77
CA LYS A 89 8.03 5.47 -12.08
C LYS A 89 8.32 5.47 -10.58
N LYS A 90 8.56 4.29 -10.02
CA LYS A 90 8.71 4.05 -8.57
C LYS A 90 7.45 4.46 -7.81
N GLU A 91 6.31 3.94 -8.27
CA GLU A 91 4.98 4.28 -7.77
C GLU A 91 4.10 3.03 -7.62
N ILE A 92 3.15 3.09 -6.68
CA ILE A 92 2.12 2.07 -6.51
C ILE A 92 0.98 2.39 -7.50
N LEU A 93 0.71 1.48 -8.43
CA LEU A 93 -0.35 1.65 -9.44
C LEU A 93 -1.72 1.22 -8.93
N GLY A 94 -1.76 0.34 -7.95
CA GLY A 94 -2.98 -0.19 -7.38
C GLY A 94 -2.68 -1.27 -6.35
N GLY A 95 -3.72 -1.72 -5.67
CA GLY A 95 -3.58 -2.76 -4.67
C GLY A 95 -4.92 -3.34 -4.23
N TYR A 96 -4.82 -4.38 -3.40
CA TYR A 96 -5.94 -5.09 -2.82
C TYR A 96 -5.61 -5.47 -1.38
N ARG A 97 -6.57 -5.28 -0.47
CA ARG A 97 -6.45 -5.62 0.95
C ARG A 97 -7.15 -6.95 1.22
N PHE A 98 -6.48 -7.89 1.87
CA PHE A 98 -7.05 -9.21 2.19
C PHE A 98 -6.55 -9.75 3.53
N PHE A 99 -7.29 -10.71 4.10
CA PHE A 99 -6.93 -11.39 5.34
C PHE A 99 -6.76 -12.89 5.09
N ILE A 100 -5.73 -13.50 5.67
CA ILE A 100 -5.47 -14.94 5.51
C ILE A 100 -6.11 -15.67 6.68
N VAL A 101 -7.12 -16.49 6.37
CA VAL A 101 -7.74 -17.40 7.34
C VAL A 101 -7.07 -18.76 7.22
N HIS A 102 -6.38 -19.19 8.28
CA HIS A 102 -5.87 -20.56 8.37
C HIS A 102 -7.03 -21.47 8.74
N LYS A 103 -7.23 -22.54 7.97
CA LYS A 103 -8.20 -23.60 8.26
C LYS A 103 -7.59 -24.65 9.16
#